data_AF-A0A183AD47-F1
#
_entry.id   AF-A0A183AD47-F1
#
_cell.length_a   1.000
_cell.length_b   1.000
_cell.length_c   1.000
_cell.angle_alpha   90.00
_cell.angle_beta   90.00
_cell.angle_gamma   90.00
#
_symmetry.space_group_name_H-M   'P 1'
#
loop_
_entity.id
_entity.type
_entity.pdbx_description
1 polymer ?
#
loop_
_entity_poly.entity_id
_entity_poly.type
_entity_poly.pdbx_seq_one_letter_code
_entity_poly.pdbx_strand_id
1 'polypeptide(L)'
;MFDNGLGDKFILYGGTLIGSYRHHDIIPWDDDLDILVDVTVRSKVQALLEQLGPEYKLSKQHSRDKFHTATSPELDTNSSDLLVSRRASKFSWGWPYLDIGYYQQNETHIWELAWSYGRSYEWPKVVVFPLRLRPLGDEWYPVPYRTAEFLRITYGSGNKCVIFGYSHVLEGGGPSGTRKCSDLSTQYAFVEHRLAPHTNYLVITPISLTDSFVLGEERLVLHDLVGNIQVIHTLQMPVLESETRSETYGFGQRN
;
A
#
# COMPACT_ATOMS: atom_id res chain seq x y z
N MET A 1 12.68 -2.88 10.12
CA MET A 1 12.73 -1.40 10.10
C MET A 1 12.43 -0.78 11.46
N PHE A 2 11.29 -1.11 12.09
CA PHE A 2 10.91 -0.57 13.41
C PHE A 2 11.98 -0.78 14.49
N ASP A 3 12.48 -2.01 14.66
CA ASP A 3 13.51 -2.34 15.66
C ASP A 3 14.82 -1.57 15.51
N ASN A 4 15.00 -0.92 14.35
CA ASN A 4 16.20 -0.14 14.02
C ASN A 4 15.96 1.38 14.06
N GLY A 5 14.82 1.82 14.61
CA GLY A 5 14.45 3.22 14.73
C GLY A 5 14.13 3.87 13.38
N LEU A 6 13.65 3.09 12.41
CA LEU A 6 13.33 3.57 11.05
C LEU A 6 11.82 3.57 10.77
N GLY A 7 10.98 3.47 11.80
CA GLY A 7 9.52 3.44 11.67
C GLY A 7 8.91 4.68 11.01
N ASP A 8 9.60 5.82 11.06
CA ASP A 8 9.20 7.09 10.44
C ASP A 8 9.87 7.33 9.07
N LYS A 9 10.63 6.35 8.55
CA LYS A 9 11.46 6.49 7.34
C LYS A 9 11.00 5.65 6.15
N PHE A 10 9.88 4.96 6.28
CA PHE A 10 9.26 4.26 5.17
C PHE A 10 7.75 4.35 5.27
N ILE A 11 7.07 4.22 4.14
CA ILE A 11 5.62 4.14 4.04
C ILE A 11 5.22 3.02 3.09
N LEU A 12 4.06 2.41 3.28
CA LEU A 12 3.40 1.67 2.21
C LEU A 12 3.18 2.60 1.02
N TYR A 13 3.39 2.08 -0.19
CA TYR A 13 3.29 2.83 -1.42
C TYR A 13 2.60 2.01 -2.50
N GLY A 14 2.40 2.58 -3.70
CA GLY A 14 1.97 1.80 -4.86
C GLY A 14 0.63 1.07 -4.69
N GLY A 15 0.58 -0.12 -5.27
CA GLY A 15 -0.55 -1.05 -5.14
C GLY A 15 -0.76 -1.52 -3.69
N THR A 16 0.32 -1.64 -2.92
CA THR A 16 0.27 -2.03 -1.50
C THR A 16 -0.50 -1.04 -0.63
N LEU A 17 -0.29 0.27 -0.81
CA LEU A 17 -1.06 1.29 -0.07
C LEU A 17 -2.54 1.28 -0.46
N ILE A 18 -2.82 1.09 -1.76
CA ILE A 18 -4.21 0.94 -2.24
C ILE A 18 -4.84 -0.29 -1.59
N GLY A 19 -4.13 -1.41 -1.55
CA GLY A 19 -4.54 -2.63 -0.88
C GLY A 19 -4.91 -2.39 0.58
N SER A 20 -3.96 -1.87 1.37
CA SER A 20 -4.20 -1.52 2.77
C SER A 20 -5.43 -0.61 2.97
N TYR A 21 -5.68 0.31 2.04
CA TYR A 21 -6.82 1.23 2.11
C TYR A 21 -8.17 0.62 1.68
N ARG A 22 -8.16 -0.29 0.70
CA ARG A 22 -9.38 -0.83 0.05
C ARG A 22 -9.70 -2.26 0.43
N HIS A 23 -8.76 -3.03 0.97
CA HIS A 23 -8.90 -4.46 1.21
C HIS A 23 -8.39 -4.88 2.59
N HIS A 24 -7.77 -3.96 3.36
CA HIS A 24 -6.98 -4.27 4.56
C HIS A 24 -5.85 -5.29 4.32
N ASP A 25 -5.48 -5.53 3.07
CA ASP A 25 -4.47 -6.49 2.62
C ASP A 25 -4.02 -6.10 1.20
N ILE A 26 -3.16 -6.88 0.54
CA ILE A 26 -2.81 -6.66 -0.86
C ILE A 26 -4.06 -6.61 -1.76
N ILE A 27 -3.95 -5.88 -2.88
CA ILE A 27 -5.02 -5.92 -3.88
C ILE A 27 -5.11 -7.37 -4.41
N PRO A 28 -6.30 -7.98 -4.51
CA PRO A 28 -6.44 -9.40 -4.82
C PRO A 28 -5.88 -9.88 -6.17
N TRP A 29 -5.54 -8.97 -7.07
CA TRP A 29 -4.99 -9.25 -8.40
C TRP A 29 -3.61 -8.59 -8.63
N ASP A 30 -2.99 -8.07 -7.57
CA ASP A 30 -1.65 -7.48 -7.61
C ASP A 30 -0.61 -8.55 -7.25
N ASP A 31 0.57 -8.46 -7.84
CA ASP A 31 1.57 -9.54 -7.83
C ASP A 31 2.86 -9.18 -7.08
N ASP A 32 2.96 -7.99 -6.48
CA ASP A 32 4.13 -7.58 -5.70
C ASP A 32 3.76 -6.65 -4.51
N LEU A 33 4.79 -6.15 -3.84
CA LEU A 33 4.66 -5.20 -2.74
C LEU A 33 5.56 -3.99 -2.97
N ASP A 34 5.06 -2.80 -2.64
CA ASP A 34 5.75 -1.52 -2.79
C ASP A 34 5.87 -0.80 -1.44
N ILE A 35 7.09 -0.35 -1.13
CA ILE A 35 7.31 0.66 -0.09
C ILE A 35 8.11 1.84 -0.63
N LEU A 36 7.96 3.00 0.00
CA LEU A 36 8.74 4.19 -0.30
C LEU A 36 9.56 4.57 0.94
N VAL A 37 10.88 4.68 0.78
CA VAL A 37 11.85 4.88 1.87
C VAL A 37 12.56 6.22 1.73
N ASP A 38 12.83 6.90 2.84
CA ASP A 38 13.65 8.11 2.82
C ASP A 38 15.06 7.78 2.30
N VAL A 39 15.47 8.43 1.21
CA VAL A 39 16.78 8.18 0.59
C VAL A 39 17.95 8.38 1.56
N THR A 40 17.80 9.25 2.58
CA THR A 40 18.84 9.52 3.57
C THR A 40 19.21 8.29 4.41
N VAL A 41 18.31 7.31 4.53
CA VAL A 41 18.56 6.06 5.25
C VAL A 41 18.82 4.86 4.34
N ARG A 42 18.87 5.06 3.02
CA ARG A 42 19.04 3.99 2.03
C ARG A 42 20.20 3.05 2.36
N SER A 43 21.39 3.59 2.64
CA SER A 43 22.57 2.79 2.95
C SER A 43 22.39 1.92 4.20
N LYS A 44 21.73 2.45 5.23
CA LYS A 44 21.40 1.71 6.47
C LYS A 44 20.39 0.61 6.18
N VAL A 45 19.33 0.89 5.41
CA VAL A 45 18.31 -0.10 5.02
C VAL A 45 18.95 -1.23 4.21
N GLN A 46 19.76 -0.89 3.20
CA GLN A 46 20.47 -1.88 2.41
C GLN A 46 21.36 -2.77 3.28
N ALA A 47 22.15 -2.20 4.20
CA ALA A 47 22.99 -2.97 5.10
C ALA A 47 22.19 -3.90 6.01
N LEU A 48 21.03 -3.46 6.52
CA LEU A 48 20.14 -4.30 7.34
C LEU A 48 19.56 -5.46 6.54
N LEU A 49 19.12 -5.22 5.30
CA LEU A 49 18.55 -6.25 4.45
C LEU A 49 19.62 -7.26 3.97
N GLU A 50 20.85 -6.81 3.74
CA GLU A 50 21.97 -7.70 3.39
C GLU A 50 22.34 -8.67 4.53
N GLN A 51 22.13 -8.28 5.79
CA GLN A 51 22.35 -9.16 6.95
C GLN A 51 21.36 -10.33 7.04
N LEU A 52 20.25 -10.27 6.30
CA LEU A 52 19.26 -11.35 6.22
C LEU A 52 19.66 -12.46 5.24
N GLY A 53 20.83 -12.34 4.60
CA GLY A 53 21.43 -13.42 3.83
C GLY A 53 21.82 -14.62 4.71
N PRO A 54 21.80 -15.86 4.18
CA PRO A 54 21.60 -16.19 2.77
C PRO A 54 20.12 -16.38 2.37
N GLU A 55 19.20 -16.39 3.33
CA GLU A 55 17.77 -16.70 3.11
C GLU A 55 17.08 -15.63 2.25
N TYR A 56 17.51 -14.38 2.38
CA TYR A 56 17.04 -13.27 1.58
C TYR A 56 18.15 -12.65 0.74
N LYS A 57 17.76 -12.03 -0.37
CA LYS A 57 18.63 -11.37 -1.34
C LYS A 57 18.13 -9.96 -1.62
N LEU A 58 19.06 -9.02 -1.63
CA LEU A 58 18.84 -7.65 -2.02
C LEU A 58 19.48 -7.40 -3.39
N SER A 59 18.68 -7.00 -4.36
CA SER A 59 19.12 -6.52 -5.66
C SER A 59 19.08 -5.00 -5.69
N LYS A 60 20.25 -4.37 -5.53
CA LYS A 60 20.41 -2.91 -5.54
C LYS A 60 20.33 -2.39 -6.97
N GLN A 61 19.50 -1.38 -7.23
CA GLN A 61 19.46 -0.72 -8.54
C GLN A 61 19.71 0.79 -8.40
N HIS A 62 19.59 1.55 -9.50
CA HIS A 62 19.86 2.98 -9.47
C HIS A 62 18.85 3.72 -8.56
N SER A 63 17.55 3.59 -8.86
CA SER A 63 16.48 4.35 -8.21
C SER A 63 15.51 3.52 -7.36
N ARG A 64 15.58 2.19 -7.44
CA ARG A 64 14.79 1.24 -6.64
C ARG A 64 15.67 0.07 -6.23
N ASP A 65 15.34 -0.60 -5.14
CA ASP A 65 15.91 -1.90 -4.79
C ASP A 65 14.82 -2.96 -4.79
N LYS A 66 15.20 -4.23 -5.02
CA LYS A 66 14.30 -5.37 -4.91
C LYS A 66 14.77 -6.31 -3.82
N PHE A 67 13.88 -6.67 -2.91
CA PHE A 67 14.17 -7.58 -1.80
C PHE A 67 13.31 -8.83 -1.91
N HIS A 68 13.93 -10.00 -1.94
CA HIS A 68 13.25 -11.26 -2.25
C HIS A 68 13.96 -12.43 -1.55
N THR A 69 13.35 -13.60 -1.48
CA THR A 69 14.03 -14.76 -0.87
C THR A 69 15.11 -15.31 -1.82
N ALA A 70 15.96 -16.19 -1.30
CA ALA A 70 16.90 -16.93 -2.10
C ALA A 70 16.17 -17.71 -3.21
N THR A 71 16.65 -17.57 -4.44
CA THR A 71 16.26 -18.35 -5.61
C THR A 71 17.18 -19.58 -5.75
N SER A 72 16.61 -20.77 -6.00
CA SER A 72 17.35 -21.99 -6.35
C SER A 72 16.76 -22.62 -7.61
N PRO A 73 17.58 -23.05 -8.60
CA PRO A 73 17.10 -23.80 -9.76
C PRO A 73 16.35 -25.09 -9.40
N GLU A 74 16.70 -25.71 -8.27
CA GLU A 74 16.04 -26.93 -7.77
C GLU A 74 14.63 -26.67 -7.24
N LEU A 75 14.34 -25.42 -6.85
CA LEU A 75 13.05 -24.98 -6.31
C LEU A 75 12.19 -24.28 -7.38
N ASP A 76 12.70 -24.14 -8.60
CA ASP A 76 12.03 -23.51 -9.74
C ASP A 76 11.08 -24.52 -10.42
N THR A 77 10.11 -25.02 -9.66
CA THR A 77 9.10 -25.96 -10.16
C THR A 77 7.74 -25.28 -10.24
N ASN A 78 7.06 -25.43 -11.39
CA ASN A 78 5.75 -24.81 -11.64
C ASN A 78 4.59 -25.47 -10.88
N SER A 79 4.85 -26.50 -10.06
CA SER A 79 3.81 -27.37 -9.49
C SER A 79 3.63 -27.27 -7.98
N SER A 80 4.42 -26.45 -7.28
CA SER A 80 4.34 -26.33 -5.82
C SER A 80 4.37 -24.89 -5.35
N ASP A 81 3.42 -24.52 -4.50
CA ASP A 81 3.39 -23.25 -3.77
C ASP A 81 4.43 -23.27 -2.65
N LEU A 82 5.68 -23.05 -3.02
CA LEU A 82 6.79 -22.91 -2.09
C LEU A 82 6.89 -21.46 -1.63
N LEU A 83 7.27 -21.26 -0.36
CA LEU A 83 7.55 -19.95 0.23
C LEU A 83 8.92 -19.42 -0.20
N VAL A 84 9.21 -19.44 -1.50
CA VAL A 84 10.45 -18.93 -2.10
C VAL A 84 10.17 -18.18 -3.39
N SER A 85 10.99 -17.17 -3.65
CA SER A 85 11.08 -16.47 -4.91
C SER A 85 11.64 -17.38 -6.02
N ARG A 86 11.09 -17.23 -7.21
CA ARG A 86 11.40 -17.99 -8.44
C ARG A 86 12.15 -17.12 -9.43
N ARG A 87 12.93 -17.73 -10.31
CA ARG A 87 13.56 -17.03 -11.42
C ARG A 87 12.57 -16.95 -12.60
N ALA A 88 11.60 -16.05 -12.48
CA ALA A 88 10.54 -15.92 -13.47
C ALA A 88 10.88 -14.97 -14.64
N SER A 89 12.01 -14.27 -14.57
CA SER A 89 12.45 -13.34 -15.62
C SER A 89 13.97 -13.43 -15.89
N LYS A 90 14.44 -12.65 -16.88
CA LYS A 90 15.87 -12.54 -17.23
C LYS A 90 16.69 -11.70 -16.23
N PHE A 91 16.04 -11.03 -15.29
CA PHE A 91 16.70 -10.17 -14.32
C PHE A 91 17.30 -10.97 -13.17
N SER A 92 18.15 -10.32 -12.38
CA SER A 92 18.93 -11.00 -11.33
C SER A 92 18.12 -11.32 -10.07
N TRP A 93 16.97 -10.68 -9.90
CA TRP A 93 16.07 -10.85 -8.75
C TRP A 93 15.00 -11.91 -9.03
N GLY A 94 14.46 -12.51 -7.96
CA GLY A 94 13.37 -13.47 -8.05
C GLY A 94 12.03 -12.88 -7.66
N TRP A 95 10.94 -13.45 -8.18
CA TRP A 95 9.56 -13.10 -7.85
C TRP A 95 8.89 -14.19 -6.98
N PRO A 96 8.09 -13.88 -5.95
CA PRO A 96 7.69 -12.53 -5.52
C PRO A 96 8.83 -11.76 -4.84
N TYR A 97 8.69 -10.44 -4.83
CA TYR A 97 9.64 -9.51 -4.23
C TYR A 97 8.93 -8.30 -3.61
N LEU A 98 9.65 -7.59 -2.75
CA LEU A 98 9.33 -6.24 -2.28
C LEU A 98 10.12 -5.23 -3.12
N ASP A 99 9.41 -4.37 -3.84
CA ASP A 99 9.97 -3.19 -4.49
C ASP A 99 10.13 -2.05 -3.46
N ILE A 100 11.36 -1.56 -3.36
CA ILE A 100 11.76 -0.49 -2.44
C ILE A 100 12.07 0.75 -3.28
N GLY A 101 11.09 1.63 -3.37
CA GLY A 101 11.25 2.96 -3.91
C GLY A 101 11.93 3.89 -2.89
N TYR A 102 12.54 4.97 -3.40
CA TYR A 102 13.19 5.98 -2.57
C TYR A 102 12.60 7.35 -2.84
N TYR A 103 12.36 8.12 -1.79
CA TYR A 103 11.97 9.53 -1.88
C TYR A 103 13.05 10.44 -1.32
N GLN A 104 13.15 11.63 -1.89
CA GLN A 104 13.87 12.75 -1.30
C GLN A 104 12.87 13.85 -0.92
N GLN A 105 13.31 14.82 -0.14
CA GLN A 105 12.41 15.84 0.42
C GLN A 105 13.09 17.20 0.60
N ASN A 106 12.28 18.26 0.56
CA ASN A 106 12.67 19.61 0.97
C ASN A 106 11.79 20.07 2.16
N GLU A 107 11.64 21.37 2.34
CA GLU A 107 10.82 21.96 3.40
C GLU A 107 9.32 21.67 3.24
N THR A 108 8.82 21.56 2.00
CA THR A 108 7.38 21.55 1.70
C THR A 108 6.89 20.26 1.04
N HIS A 109 7.74 19.52 0.32
CA HIS A 109 7.36 18.37 -0.49
C HIS A 109 8.32 17.17 -0.31
N ILE A 110 7.82 15.99 -0.67
CA ILE A 110 8.64 14.80 -0.97
C ILE A 110 8.40 14.39 -2.42
N TRP A 111 9.39 13.77 -3.05
CA TRP A 111 9.26 13.22 -4.39
C TRP A 111 10.03 11.92 -4.57
N GLU A 112 9.44 10.99 -5.31
CA GLU A 112 10.05 9.72 -5.65
C GLU A 112 11.24 9.95 -6.61
N LEU A 113 12.34 9.24 -6.40
CA LEU A 113 13.52 9.31 -7.26
C LEU A 113 13.33 8.60 -8.60
N ALA A 114 12.53 7.54 -8.61
CA ALA A 114 12.24 6.77 -9.80
C ALA A 114 11.18 7.47 -10.66
N TRP A 115 11.41 7.48 -11.97
CA TRP A 115 10.41 7.87 -12.96
C TRP A 115 9.52 6.68 -13.28
N SER A 116 8.20 6.87 -13.39
CA SER A 116 7.27 5.79 -13.70
C SER A 116 6.01 6.31 -14.38
N TYR A 117 5.42 5.47 -15.24
CA TYR A 117 4.17 5.79 -15.95
C TYR A 117 4.17 7.16 -16.65
N GLY A 118 5.29 7.57 -17.23
CA GLY A 118 5.36 8.85 -17.96
C GLY A 118 5.68 10.07 -17.10
N ARG A 119 5.83 9.94 -15.78
CA ARG A 119 5.94 11.09 -14.86
C ARG A 119 6.84 10.85 -13.65
N SER A 120 7.16 11.94 -12.98
CA SER A 120 7.69 11.95 -11.61
C SER A 120 6.54 12.15 -10.62
N TYR A 121 6.68 11.59 -9.42
CA TYR A 121 5.68 11.69 -8.37
C TYR A 121 6.17 12.60 -7.25
N GLU A 122 5.32 13.54 -6.84
CA GLU A 122 5.61 14.55 -5.81
C GLU A 122 4.36 14.75 -4.94
N TRP A 123 4.56 14.92 -3.62
CA TRP A 123 3.49 15.11 -2.66
C TRP A 123 3.86 16.17 -1.60
N PRO A 124 2.90 17.01 -1.16
CA PRO A 124 3.12 17.91 -0.05
C PRO A 124 3.41 17.15 1.26
N LYS A 125 4.38 17.62 2.04
CA LYS A 125 4.72 17.01 3.33
C LYS A 125 3.58 17.00 4.32
N VAL A 126 2.69 17.99 4.26
CA VAL A 126 1.47 18.05 5.09
C VAL A 126 0.45 16.95 4.78
N VAL A 127 0.57 16.30 3.62
CA VAL A 127 -0.24 15.13 3.23
C VAL A 127 0.43 13.84 3.69
N VAL A 128 1.77 13.81 3.77
CA VAL A 128 2.54 12.61 4.09
C VAL A 128 2.84 12.47 5.58
N PHE A 129 3.21 13.55 6.25
CA PHE A 129 3.69 13.53 7.63
C PHE A 129 2.75 14.28 8.59
N PRO A 130 2.69 13.85 9.88
CA PRO A 130 3.34 12.67 10.45
C PRO A 130 2.73 11.35 9.95
N LEU A 131 3.51 10.27 9.93
CA LEU A 131 2.98 8.98 9.46
C LEU A 131 1.89 8.44 10.40
N ARG A 132 0.96 7.67 9.85
CA ARG A 132 -0.01 6.86 10.61
C ARG A 132 0.22 5.38 10.36
N LEU A 133 -0.40 4.50 11.15
CA LEU A 133 -0.41 3.06 10.90
C LEU A 133 -1.74 2.65 10.27
N ARG A 134 -1.68 1.71 9.32
CA ARG A 134 -2.84 1.02 8.74
C ARG A 134 -2.57 -0.47 8.59
N PRO A 135 -3.62 -1.32 8.56
CA PRO A 135 -3.46 -2.76 8.43
C PRO A 135 -3.00 -3.15 7.01
N LEU A 136 -2.18 -4.19 6.94
CA LEU A 136 -1.89 -4.97 5.74
C LEU A 136 -1.82 -6.44 6.18
N GLY A 137 -2.92 -7.16 5.96
CA GLY A 137 -3.15 -8.45 6.60
C GLY A 137 -3.29 -8.28 8.12
N ASP A 138 -2.56 -9.09 8.87
CA ASP A 138 -2.57 -9.06 10.34
C ASP A 138 -1.61 -8.02 10.94
N GLU A 139 -0.77 -7.40 10.12
CA GLU A 139 0.30 -6.49 10.53
C GLU A 139 -0.06 -5.02 10.26
N TRP A 140 0.63 -4.10 10.94
CA TRP A 140 0.39 -2.66 10.82
C TRP A 140 1.63 -1.91 10.36
N TYR A 141 1.51 -1.13 9.29
CA TYR A 141 2.64 -0.45 8.67
C TYR A 141 2.41 1.06 8.52
N PRO A 142 3.50 1.85 8.45
CA PRO A 142 3.39 3.29 8.27
C PRO A 142 2.78 3.64 6.91
N VAL A 143 1.92 4.65 6.91
CA VAL A 143 1.25 5.21 5.73
C VAL A 143 1.27 6.74 5.79
N PRO A 144 1.03 7.44 4.67
CA PRO A 144 0.85 8.89 4.64
C PRO A 144 -0.22 9.38 5.61
N TYR A 145 0.04 10.52 6.26
CA TYR A 145 -0.85 11.18 7.21
C TYR A 145 -2.29 11.32 6.70
N ARG A 146 -2.48 11.86 5.49
CA ARG A 146 -3.77 11.97 4.82
C ARG A 146 -3.85 10.92 3.71
N THR A 147 -3.98 9.64 4.08
CA THR A 147 -3.88 8.51 3.16
C THR A 147 -4.85 8.64 1.98
N ALA A 148 -6.11 8.98 2.24
CA ALA A 148 -7.11 9.17 1.18
C ALA A 148 -6.74 10.31 0.21
N GLU A 149 -6.11 11.38 0.70
CA GLU A 149 -5.67 12.50 -0.12
C GLU A 149 -4.41 12.16 -0.93
N PHE A 150 -3.45 11.47 -0.29
CA PHE A 150 -2.27 10.96 -0.97
C PHE A 150 -2.65 10.06 -2.15
N LEU A 151 -3.60 9.14 -1.96
CA LEU A 151 -4.11 8.27 -3.03
C LEU A 151 -4.83 9.07 -4.13
N ARG A 152 -5.61 10.10 -3.78
CA ARG A 152 -6.27 10.99 -4.76
C ARG A 152 -5.28 11.79 -5.60
N ILE A 153 -4.22 12.34 -4.99
CA ILE A 153 -3.17 13.06 -5.72
C ILE A 153 -2.46 12.11 -6.68
N THR A 154 -2.21 10.88 -6.24
CA THR A 154 -1.44 9.88 -7.00
C THR A 154 -2.26 9.28 -8.14
N TYR A 155 -3.50 8.84 -7.87
CA TYR A 155 -4.29 8.01 -8.78
C TYR A 155 -5.61 8.65 -9.23
N GLY A 156 -5.93 9.85 -8.72
CA GLY A 156 -7.23 10.50 -8.93
C GLY A 156 -8.33 9.96 -8.01
N SER A 157 -9.54 10.51 -8.13
CA SER A 157 -10.71 10.11 -7.32
C SER A 157 -11.55 9.00 -7.94
N GLY A 158 -11.07 8.35 -9.00
CA GLY A 158 -11.84 7.36 -9.76
C GLY A 158 -12.20 6.11 -8.95
N ASN A 159 -13.34 5.52 -9.29
CA ASN A 159 -13.81 4.24 -8.73
C ASN A 159 -13.47 3.04 -9.62
N LYS A 160 -12.39 3.15 -10.39
CA LYS A 160 -11.92 2.12 -11.30
C LYS A 160 -10.86 1.27 -10.63
N CYS A 161 -10.98 -0.03 -10.80
CA CYS A 161 -9.98 -1.03 -10.49
C CYS A 161 -9.22 -1.33 -11.78
N VAL A 162 -7.90 -1.40 -11.69
CA VAL A 162 -7.01 -1.38 -12.86
C VAL A 162 -5.94 -2.46 -12.71
N ILE A 163 -5.60 -3.09 -13.83
CA ILE A 163 -4.36 -3.82 -14.03
C ILE A 163 -3.62 -3.09 -15.15
N PHE A 164 -2.42 -2.57 -14.86
CA PHE A 164 -1.72 -1.62 -15.74
C PHE A 164 -0.99 -2.28 -16.93
N GLY A 165 -0.94 -3.60 -17.02
CA GLY A 165 -0.29 -4.32 -18.13
C GLY A 165 1.19 -4.60 -17.95
N TYR A 166 1.79 -4.18 -16.83
CA TYR A 166 3.10 -4.66 -16.42
C TYR A 166 2.89 -5.87 -15.51
N SER A 167 3.63 -6.96 -15.75
CA SER A 167 3.66 -8.12 -14.87
C SER A 167 5.00 -8.16 -14.16
N HIS A 168 4.96 -8.09 -12.83
CA HIS A 168 6.13 -8.20 -11.98
C HIS A 168 6.66 -9.64 -11.95
N VAL A 169 5.78 -10.63 -12.16
CA VAL A 169 6.19 -12.03 -12.38
C VAL A 169 7.15 -12.15 -13.55
N LEU A 170 6.80 -11.58 -14.70
CA LEU A 170 7.58 -11.72 -15.94
C LEU A 170 8.63 -10.61 -16.14
N GLU A 171 8.59 -9.57 -15.31
CA GLU A 171 9.32 -8.30 -15.50
C GLU A 171 9.15 -7.76 -16.93
N GLY A 172 7.89 -7.69 -17.37
CA GLY A 172 7.54 -7.41 -18.75
C GLY A 172 6.05 -7.15 -18.98
N GLY A 173 5.62 -7.29 -20.23
CA GLY A 173 4.21 -7.11 -20.59
C GLY A 173 3.34 -8.24 -20.02
N GLY A 174 2.19 -7.87 -19.48
CA GLY A 174 1.16 -8.76 -18.95
C GLY A 174 -0.25 -8.30 -19.33
N PRO A 175 -1.28 -8.97 -18.78
CA PRO A 175 -2.67 -8.57 -18.96
C PRO A 175 -2.90 -7.14 -18.48
N SER A 176 -3.69 -6.36 -19.22
CA SER A 176 -4.15 -5.04 -18.80
C SER A 176 -5.66 -4.97 -18.85
N GLY A 177 -6.25 -4.12 -18.02
CA GLY A 177 -7.70 -3.97 -17.98
C GLY A 177 -8.16 -2.97 -16.95
N THR A 178 -9.41 -2.54 -17.10
CA THR A 178 -10.07 -1.69 -16.11
C THR A 178 -11.55 -2.02 -16.02
N ARG A 179 -12.09 -2.00 -14.80
CA ARG A 179 -13.53 -2.12 -14.52
C ARG A 179 -13.89 -1.20 -13.36
N LYS A 180 -15.19 -0.95 -13.13
CA LYS A 180 -15.59 -0.30 -11.89
C LYS A 180 -15.29 -1.26 -10.73
N CYS A 181 -14.73 -0.74 -9.64
CA CYS A 181 -14.44 -1.56 -8.48
C CYS A 181 -15.73 -2.16 -7.88
N SER A 182 -16.86 -1.46 -7.99
CA SER A 182 -18.17 -1.98 -7.58
C SER A 182 -18.57 -3.28 -8.29
N ASP A 183 -18.14 -3.48 -9.54
CA ASP A 183 -18.46 -4.68 -10.32
C ASP A 183 -17.69 -5.92 -9.79
N LEU A 184 -16.69 -5.70 -8.94
CA LEU A 184 -15.87 -6.71 -8.31
C LEU A 184 -16.30 -7.03 -6.86
N SER A 185 -17.29 -6.29 -6.33
CA SER A 185 -17.77 -6.41 -4.94
C SER A 185 -18.32 -7.79 -4.56
N THR A 186 -18.66 -8.62 -5.54
CA THR A 186 -19.15 -9.99 -5.32
C THR A 186 -18.05 -11.05 -5.30
N GLN A 187 -16.84 -10.68 -5.74
CA GLN A 187 -15.68 -11.57 -5.81
C GLN A 187 -14.63 -11.19 -4.76
N TYR A 188 -14.50 -9.90 -4.49
CA TYR A 188 -13.50 -9.35 -3.59
C TYR A 188 -14.15 -8.42 -2.59
N ALA A 189 -13.71 -8.50 -1.35
CA ALA A 189 -14.19 -7.64 -0.30
C ALA A 189 -13.52 -6.26 -0.37
N PHE A 190 -14.27 -5.22 -0.06
CA PHE A 190 -13.81 -3.84 -0.05
C PHE A 190 -14.00 -3.19 1.32
N VAL A 191 -13.14 -2.26 1.68
CA VAL A 191 -13.22 -1.53 2.94
C VAL A 191 -14.22 -0.39 2.81
N GLU A 192 -15.28 -0.50 3.58
CA GLU A 192 -16.20 0.61 3.81
C GLU A 192 -15.73 1.42 5.02
N HIS A 193 -15.41 2.69 4.79
CA HIS A 193 -15.00 3.66 5.81
C HIS A 193 -16.25 4.33 6.38
N ARG A 194 -16.42 4.48 7.69
CA ARG A 194 -17.54 5.26 8.27
C ARG A 194 -17.21 5.79 9.66
N LEU A 195 -18.04 6.71 10.15
CA LEU A 195 -17.96 7.16 11.53
C LEU A 195 -18.45 6.05 12.45
N ALA A 196 -17.75 5.78 13.55
CA ALA A 196 -18.25 4.86 14.56
C ALA A 196 -19.50 5.48 15.24
N PRO A 197 -20.46 4.67 15.72
CA PRO A 197 -21.63 5.18 16.43
C PRO A 197 -21.24 6.01 17.66
N HIS A 198 -21.89 7.17 17.85
CA HIS A 198 -21.57 8.19 18.87
C HIS A 198 -21.60 7.72 20.33
N THR A 199 -22.09 6.51 20.63
CA THR A 199 -22.17 5.99 22.00
C THR A 199 -20.81 5.66 22.61
N ASN A 200 -19.72 5.66 21.83
CA ASN A 200 -18.47 5.01 22.22
C ASN A 200 -17.24 5.93 22.33
N TYR A 201 -17.35 7.25 22.12
CA TYR A 201 -16.18 8.14 22.19
C TYR A 201 -16.51 9.63 22.41
N LEU A 202 -15.54 10.37 22.96
CA LEU A 202 -15.56 11.83 23.05
C LEU A 202 -14.64 12.41 21.98
N VAL A 203 -15.15 13.32 21.15
CA VAL A 203 -14.32 14.13 20.24
C VAL A 203 -13.74 15.28 21.05
N ILE A 204 -12.43 15.24 21.32
CA ILE A 204 -11.71 16.36 21.89
C ILE A 204 -11.07 17.10 20.72
N THR A 205 -11.74 18.14 20.21
CA THR A 205 -11.14 19.03 19.22
C THR A 205 -10.52 20.24 19.93
N PRO A 206 -9.18 20.38 19.98
CA PRO A 206 -8.59 21.67 20.27
C PRO A 206 -9.02 22.67 19.20
N ILE A 207 -9.38 23.88 19.63
CA ILE A 207 -9.86 25.00 18.80
C ILE A 207 -8.85 25.40 17.68
N SER A 208 -7.62 24.86 17.71
CA SER A 208 -6.52 25.20 16.81
C SER A 208 -6.15 24.16 15.74
N LEU A 209 -6.83 23.00 15.64
CA LEU A 209 -6.46 21.97 14.65
C LEU A 209 -7.31 22.07 13.39
N THR A 210 -6.65 22.06 12.23
CA THR A 210 -7.31 21.97 10.90
C THR A 210 -7.86 20.58 10.61
N ASP A 211 -7.34 19.55 11.28
CA ASP A 211 -7.80 18.16 11.17
C ASP A 211 -8.35 17.65 12.49
N SER A 212 -9.54 17.06 12.43
CA SER A 212 -10.17 16.37 13.55
C SER A 212 -9.95 14.87 13.46
N PHE A 213 -9.45 14.26 14.54
CA PHE A 213 -9.48 12.82 14.71
C PHE A 213 -10.80 12.40 15.35
N VAL A 214 -11.38 11.32 14.83
CA VAL A 214 -12.61 10.70 15.33
C VAL A 214 -12.41 9.20 15.46
N LEU A 215 -13.28 8.52 16.21
CA LEU A 215 -13.34 7.07 16.14
C LEU A 215 -14.04 6.69 14.82
N GLY A 216 -13.26 6.16 13.90
CA GLY A 216 -13.76 5.58 12.66
C GLY A 216 -14.03 4.10 12.81
N GLU A 217 -14.88 3.60 11.94
CA GLU A 217 -15.09 2.18 11.75
C GLU A 217 -14.81 1.84 10.28
N GLU A 218 -13.88 0.90 10.06
CA GLU A 218 -13.58 0.35 8.74
C GLU A 218 -14.07 -1.10 8.69
N ARG A 219 -15.01 -1.39 7.78
CA ARG A 219 -15.62 -2.70 7.61
C ARG A 219 -15.16 -3.32 6.30
N LEU A 220 -14.53 -4.49 6.34
CA LEU A 220 -14.25 -5.24 5.11
C LEU A 220 -15.54 -5.97 4.71
N VAL A 221 -16.14 -5.54 3.61
CA VAL A 221 -17.46 -5.99 3.17
C VAL A 221 -17.39 -6.73 1.84
N LEU A 222 -18.05 -7.87 1.75
CA LEU A 222 -18.28 -8.63 0.53
C LEU A 222 -19.77 -8.59 0.21
N HIS A 223 -20.13 -8.33 -1.05
CA HIS A 223 -21.52 -8.37 -1.48
C HIS A 223 -21.88 -9.74 -2.05
N ASP A 224 -23.10 -10.21 -1.83
CA ASP A 224 -23.63 -11.37 -2.56
C ASP A 224 -24.26 -10.94 -3.91
N LEU A 225 -24.69 -11.93 -4.70
CA LEU A 225 -25.28 -11.69 -6.04
C LEU A 225 -26.61 -10.90 -6.01
N VAL A 226 -27.27 -10.81 -4.85
CA VAL A 226 -28.52 -10.04 -4.66
C VAL A 226 -28.29 -8.74 -3.90
N GLY A 227 -27.04 -8.42 -3.57
CA GLY A 227 -26.60 -7.15 -2.99
C GLY A 227 -26.52 -7.12 -1.46
N ASN A 228 -26.76 -8.23 -0.75
CA ASN A 228 -26.59 -8.27 0.69
C ASN A 228 -25.12 -8.13 1.08
N ILE A 229 -24.87 -7.49 2.21
CA ILE A 229 -23.52 -7.26 2.73
C ILE A 229 -23.17 -8.34 3.74
N GLN A 230 -22.09 -9.07 3.48
CA GLN A 230 -21.36 -9.85 4.46
C GLN A 230 -20.19 -9.03 4.99
N VAL A 231 -20.15 -8.79 6.30
CA VAL A 231 -19.00 -8.17 6.96
C VAL A 231 -18.01 -9.27 7.34
N ILE A 232 -16.80 -9.23 6.77
CA ILE A 232 -15.74 -10.19 7.05
C ILE A 232 -15.09 -9.87 8.41
N HIS A 233 -14.70 -8.61 8.60
CA HIS A 233 -14.26 -8.08 9.89
C HIS A 233 -14.53 -6.57 9.98
N THR A 234 -14.33 -6.03 11.18
CA THR A 234 -14.48 -4.61 11.48
C THR A 234 -13.30 -4.15 12.32
N LEU A 235 -12.72 -3.02 11.97
CA LEU A 235 -11.70 -2.33 12.75
C LEU A 235 -12.26 -1.00 13.25
N GLN A 236 -12.11 -0.73 14.54
CA GLN A 236 -12.39 0.58 15.12
C GLN A 236 -11.08 1.23 15.53
N MET A 237 -10.79 2.40 14.95
CA MET A 237 -9.51 3.06 15.15
C MET A 237 -9.63 4.58 15.02
N PRO A 238 -8.68 5.35 15.60
CA PRO A 238 -8.60 6.78 15.36
C PRO A 238 -8.29 7.05 13.88
N VAL A 239 -9.18 7.78 13.22
CA VAL A 239 -9.01 8.19 11.82
C VAL A 239 -9.26 9.69 11.68
N LEU A 240 -8.80 10.26 10.56
CA LEU A 240 -9.20 11.61 10.19
C LEU A 240 -10.68 11.63 9.85
N GLU A 241 -11.41 12.62 10.36
CA GLU A 241 -12.86 12.76 10.09
C GLU A 241 -13.14 12.77 8.58
N SER A 242 -12.27 13.37 7.78
CA SER A 242 -12.38 13.41 6.33
C SER A 242 -12.32 12.03 5.66
N GLU A 243 -11.64 11.04 6.27
CA GLU A 243 -11.53 9.67 5.75
C GLU A 243 -12.77 8.83 6.07
N THR A 244 -13.52 9.17 7.13
CA THR A 244 -14.81 8.51 7.42
C THR A 244 -15.85 8.72 6.33
N ARG A 245 -15.62 9.68 5.41
CA ARG A 245 -16.46 9.97 4.26
C ARG A 245 -15.91 9.36 2.96
N SER A 246 -14.84 8.58 2.98
CA SER A 246 -14.30 7.99 1.77
C SER A 246 -15.28 7.02 1.10
N GLU A 247 -15.35 7.10 -0.22
CA GLU A 247 -16.15 6.20 -1.05
C GLU A 247 -15.51 4.80 -1.09
N THR A 248 -16.31 3.76 -0.87
CA THR A 248 -15.85 2.37 -0.70
C THR A 248 -15.06 1.85 -1.91
N TYR A 249 -15.49 2.19 -3.12
CA TYR A 249 -14.93 1.69 -4.37
C TYR A 249 -13.94 2.65 -5.03
N GLY A 250 -13.74 3.81 -4.43
CA GLY A 250 -13.01 4.95 -4.97
C GLY A 250 -12.04 5.53 -3.97
N PHE A 251 -11.53 6.72 -4.27
CA PHE A 251 -10.79 7.54 -3.30
C PHE A 251 -11.48 8.89 -3.07
N GLY A 252 -12.63 9.12 -3.71
CA GLY A 252 -13.45 10.30 -3.53
C GLY A 252 -14.15 10.32 -2.16
N GLN A 253 -14.93 11.38 -1.93
CA GLN A 253 -15.79 11.51 -0.76
C GLN A 253 -17.23 11.17 -1.14
N ARG A 254 -17.94 10.51 -0.23
CA ARG A 254 -19.40 10.35 -0.28
C ARG A 254 -20.05 11.71 0.01
N ASN A 255 -21.15 11.96 -0.69
CA ASN A 255 -22.00 13.13 -0.46
C ASN A 255 -22.71 13.06 0.89
#